data_AF-A0A924KIN2-F1
#
_entry.id   AF-A0A924KIN2-F1
#
_cell.length_a   1.000
_cell.length_b   1.000
_cell.length_c   1.000
_cell.angle_alpha   90.00
_cell.angle_beta   90.00
_cell.angle_gamma   90.00
#
_symmetry.space_group_name_H-M   'P 1'
#
loop_
_entity.id
_entity.type
_entity.pdbx_description
1 polymer ?
#
loop_
_entity_poly.entity_id
_entity_poly.type
_entity_poly.pdbx_seq_one_letter_code
_entity_poly.pdbx_strand_id
1 'polypeptide(L)'
;MSNLIEIQTQIQKLQKQASEIKAREFDTTVRDIMAKMEAFGISIKDIQAASSKPKGRGRPASNAKAVIAKSGAKRKTAGTVVAAKYKGPSSETWSGRGL
;
A
#
# COMPACT_ATOMS: atom_id res chain seq x y z
N MET A 1 -2.93 9.91 42.30
CA MET A 1 -4.16 9.34 41.68
C MET A 1 -4.98 10.37 40.92
N SER A 2 -5.05 11.64 41.36
CA SER A 2 -5.82 12.70 40.67
C SER A 2 -5.40 12.95 39.22
N ASN A 3 -4.10 12.96 38.93
CA ASN A 3 -3.56 13.18 37.58
C ASN A 3 -4.00 12.10 36.56
N LEU A 4 -4.09 10.82 36.99
CA LEU A 4 -4.55 9.74 36.12
C LEU A 4 -6.04 9.89 35.77
N ILE A 5 -6.86 10.31 36.73
CA ILE A 5 -8.30 10.55 36.53
C ILE A 5 -8.49 11.72 35.57
N GLU A 6 -7.73 12.81 35.75
CA GLU A 6 -7.75 13.96 34.83
C GLU A 6 -7.40 13.54 33.40
N ILE A 7 -6.34 12.75 33.21
CA ILE A 7 -5.97 12.23 31.88
C ILE A 7 -7.10 11.38 31.28
N GLN A 8 -7.73 10.48 32.05
CA GLN A 8 -8.84 9.66 31.56
C GLN A 8 -10.04 10.51 31.13
N THR A 9 -10.38 11.56 31.88
CA THR A 9 -11.48 12.47 31.51
C THR A 9 -11.17 13.23 30.22
N GLN A 10 -9.92 13.66 30.02
CA GLN A 10 -9.50 14.31 28.77
C GLN A 10 -9.57 13.34 27.57
N ILE A 11 -9.14 12.09 27.75
CA ILE A 11 -9.26 11.05 26.71
C ILE A 11 -10.72 10.85 26.31
N GLN A 12 -11.62 10.71 27.28
CA GLN A 12 -13.05 10.54 26.98
C GLN A 12 -13.62 11.74 26.22
N LYS A 13 -13.24 12.96 26.60
CA LYS A 13 -13.66 14.18 25.90
C LYS A 13 -13.16 14.20 24.46
N LEU A 14 -11.87 13.90 24.24
CA LEU A 14 -11.27 13.85 22.89
C LEU A 14 -11.90 12.75 22.03
N GLN A 15 -12.18 11.58 22.61
CA GLN A 15 -12.86 10.48 21.90
C GLN A 15 -14.27 10.87 21.48
N LYS A 16 -15.02 11.58 22.34
CA LYS A 16 -16.34 12.11 22.00
C LYS A 16 -16.26 13.12 20.86
N GLN A 17 -15.33 14.07 20.93
CA GLN A 17 -15.10 15.04 19.86
C GLN A 17 -14.73 14.37 18.54
N ALA A 18 -13.85 13.36 18.56
CA ALA A 18 -13.47 12.60 17.38
C ALA A 18 -14.66 11.86 16.76
N SER A 19 -15.54 11.31 17.58
CA SER A 19 -16.75 10.62 17.13
C SER A 19 -17.76 11.58 16.49
N GLU A 20 -17.92 12.76 17.08
CA GLU A 20 -18.80 13.81 16.54
C GLU A 20 -18.31 14.35 15.20
N ILE A 21 -17.00 14.58 15.04
CA ILE A 21 -16.41 15.00 13.76
C ILE A 21 -16.63 13.92 12.70
N LYS A 22 -16.32 12.67 13.03
CA LYS A 22 -16.56 11.53 12.11
C LYS A 22 -18.02 11.47 11.68
N ALA A 23 -18.97 11.61 12.60
CA ALA A 23 -20.39 11.54 12.26
C ALA A 23 -20.83 12.66 11.31
N ARG A 24 -20.35 13.90 11.53
CA ARG A 24 -20.67 15.05 10.65
C ARG A 24 -20.17 14.84 9.22
N GLU A 25 -18.97 14.29 9.07
CA GLU A 25 -18.36 14.08 7.76
C GLU A 25 -18.82 12.77 7.10
N PHE A 26 -19.27 11.78 7.89
CA PHE A 26 -19.68 10.47 7.40
C PHE A 26 -20.84 10.57 6.40
N ASP A 27 -21.93 11.25 6.75
CA ASP A 27 -23.09 11.36 5.85
C ASP A 27 -22.76 12.08 4.55
N THR A 28 -21.89 13.09 4.62
CA THR A 28 -21.44 13.85 3.44
C THR A 28 -20.56 12.98 2.55
N THR A 29 -19.60 12.26 3.14
CA THR A 29 -18.72 11.34 2.39
C THR A 29 -19.48 10.17 1.79
N VAL A 30 -20.46 9.59 2.49
CA VAL A 30 -21.31 8.53 1.95
C VAL A 30 -22.09 9.03 0.72
N ARG A 31 -22.68 10.22 0.77
CA ARG A 31 -23.38 10.82 -0.39
C ARG A 31 -22.43 11.03 -1.57
N ASP A 32 -21.22 11.55 -1.34
CA ASP A 32 -20.22 11.73 -2.38
C ASP A 32 -19.78 10.39 -2.99
N ILE A 33 -19.60 9.36 -2.17
CA ILE A 33 -19.31 7.99 -2.64
C ILE A 33 -20.46 7.47 -3.50
N MET A 34 -21.71 7.63 -3.10
CA MET A 34 -22.87 7.18 -3.88
C MET A 34 -22.96 7.93 -5.22
N ALA A 35 -22.76 9.25 -5.24
CA ALA A 35 -22.73 10.03 -6.47
C ALA A 35 -21.61 9.57 -7.41
N LYS A 36 -20.42 9.27 -6.87
CA LYS A 36 -19.31 8.70 -7.65
C LYS A 36 -19.60 7.27 -8.13
N MET A 37 -20.27 6.45 -7.31
CA MET A 37 -20.71 5.12 -7.73
C MET A 37 -21.63 5.20 -8.95
N GLU A 38 -22.62 6.09 -8.92
CA GLU A 38 -23.56 6.28 -10.03
C GLU A 38 -22.86 6.85 -11.27
N ALA A 39 -22.04 7.89 -11.12
CA ALA A 39 -21.36 8.55 -12.24
C ALA A 39 -20.40 7.63 -13.01
N PHE A 40 -19.71 6.73 -12.28
CA PHE A 40 -18.74 5.80 -12.88
C PHE A 40 -19.30 4.39 -13.07
N GLY A 41 -20.57 4.14 -12.74
CA GLY A 41 -21.19 2.81 -12.79
C GLY A 41 -20.49 1.78 -11.89
N ILE A 42 -19.90 2.23 -10.78
CA ILE A 42 -19.16 1.37 -9.84
C ILE A 42 -20.17 0.65 -8.95
N SER A 43 -20.07 -0.68 -8.91
CA SER A 43 -20.87 -1.51 -8.01
C SER A 43 -20.12 -1.82 -6.71
N ILE A 44 -20.85 -2.29 -5.70
CA ILE A 44 -20.27 -2.76 -4.43
C ILE A 44 -19.23 -3.86 -4.68
N LYS A 45 -19.42 -4.69 -5.71
CA LYS A 45 -18.47 -5.75 -6.09
C LYS A 45 -17.12 -5.18 -6.50
N ASP A 46 -17.11 -4.05 -7.21
CA ASP A 46 -15.89 -3.39 -7.68
C ASP A 46 -15.11 -2.79 -6.52
N ILE A 47 -15.82 -2.22 -5.54
CA ILE A 47 -15.23 -1.69 -4.31
C ILE A 47 -14.67 -2.82 -3.44
N GLN A 48 -15.39 -3.93 -3.32
CA GLN A 48 -14.91 -5.10 -2.58
C GLN A 48 -13.68 -5.73 -3.26
N ALA A 49 -13.66 -5.82 -4.58
CA ALA A 49 -12.52 -6.28 -5.35
C ALA A 49 -11.31 -5.34 -5.21
N ALA A 50 -11.52 -4.02 -5.15
CA ALA A 50 -10.45 -3.04 -4.91
C ALA A 50 -9.93 -3.06 -3.45
N SER A 51 -10.82 -3.28 -2.47
CA SER A 51 -10.46 -3.39 -1.05
C SER A 51 -9.66 -4.66 -0.73
N SER A 52 -9.86 -5.70 -1.54
CA SER A 52 -9.07 -6.91 -1.49
C SER A 52 -7.72 -6.63 -2.15
N LYS A 53 -6.70 -6.32 -1.34
CA LYS A 53 -5.30 -6.17 -1.80
C LYS A 53 -5.01 -7.23 -2.88
N PRO A 54 -4.72 -6.87 -4.14
CA PRO A 54 -4.30 -7.86 -5.11
C PRO A 54 -2.95 -8.37 -4.61
N LYS A 55 -2.93 -9.63 -4.14
CA LYS A 55 -1.67 -10.36 -3.96
C LYS A 55 -1.07 -10.51 -5.35
N GLY A 56 -0.23 -9.54 -5.73
CA GLY A 56 0.58 -9.53 -6.93
C GLY A 56 -0.09 -10.15 -8.16
N ARG A 57 -1.08 -9.48 -8.74
CA ARG A 57 -1.46 -9.79 -10.13
C ARG A 57 -0.43 -9.12 -11.04
N GLY A 58 0.78 -9.69 -11.01
CA GLY A 58 1.76 -9.46 -12.06
C GLY A 58 1.08 -9.71 -13.39
N ARG A 59 1.05 -8.66 -14.22
CA ARG A 59 1.15 -8.63 -15.67
C ARG A 59 0.69 -9.94 -16.36
N PRO A 60 -0.39 -9.94 -17.17
CA PRO A 60 -0.79 -11.14 -17.91
C PRO A 60 0.39 -11.64 -18.74
N ALA A 61 0.77 -12.92 -18.52
CA ALA A 61 1.78 -13.60 -19.30
C ALA A 61 1.28 -13.66 -20.75
N SER A 62 1.79 -12.73 -21.57
CA SER A 62 1.70 -12.81 -23.01
C SER A 62 2.35 -14.13 -23.44
N ASN A 63 1.57 -14.96 -24.13
CA ASN A 63 2.04 -16.14 -24.84
C ASN A 63 3.35 -15.84 -25.58
N ALA A 64 4.44 -16.48 -25.18
CA ALA A 64 5.60 -16.66 -26.03
C ALA A 64 6.19 -18.03 -25.71
N LYS A 65 6.20 -18.86 -26.76
CA LYS A 65 6.56 -20.27 -26.81
C LYS A 65 7.85 -20.59 -26.05
N ALA A 66 7.81 -21.74 -25.38
CA ALA A 66 8.98 -22.47 -24.94
C ALA A 66 9.97 -22.69 -26.10
N VAL A 67 11.22 -22.26 -25.90
CA VAL A 67 12.39 -22.79 -26.59
C VAL A 67 13.61 -22.65 -25.66
N ILE A 68 13.91 -23.76 -24.98
CA ILE A 68 15.23 -24.36 -24.75
C ILE A 68 16.43 -23.39 -24.65
N ALA A 69 17.08 -23.35 -23.47
CA ALA A 69 18.53 -23.56 -23.36
C ALA A 69 18.98 -23.80 -21.91
N LYS A 70 19.67 -24.93 -21.70
CA LYS A 70 20.44 -25.29 -20.51
C LYS A 70 21.58 -24.29 -20.25
N SER A 71 21.78 -23.92 -18.99
CA SER A 71 23.09 -23.93 -18.30
C SER A 71 22.81 -23.48 -16.86
N GLY A 72 23.04 -24.32 -15.87
CA GLY A 72 24.38 -24.58 -15.34
C GLY A 72 24.38 -24.09 -13.90
N ALA A 73 24.03 -25.00 -12.98
CA ALA A 73 24.20 -24.75 -11.56
C ALA A 73 25.69 -24.51 -11.26
N LYS A 74 26.04 -23.32 -10.77
CA LYS A 74 27.32 -23.10 -10.09
C LYS A 74 27.12 -22.19 -8.88
N ARG A 75 27.49 -22.74 -7.72
CA ARG A 75 27.41 -22.09 -6.40
C ARG A 75 28.38 -20.89 -6.32
N LYS A 76 27.84 -19.81 -5.76
CA LYS A 76 28.42 -18.63 -5.09
C LYS A 76 29.94 -18.39 -5.18
N THR A 77 30.31 -17.23 -5.71
CA THR A 77 31.48 -16.46 -5.27
C THR A 77 30.99 -15.15 -4.62
N ALA A 78 31.45 -14.87 -3.41
CA ALA A 78 31.35 -13.54 -2.82
C ALA A 78 32.19 -12.58 -3.67
N GLY A 79 31.61 -11.44 -4.07
CA GLY A 79 32.32 -10.41 -4.82
C GLY A 79 31.94 -10.25 -6.30
N THR A 80 30.75 -10.67 -6.75
CA THR A 80 30.23 -10.22 -8.05
C THR A 80 29.94 -8.72 -7.98
N VAL A 81 30.65 -7.91 -8.78
CA VAL A 81 30.37 -6.48 -8.92
C VAL A 81 29.00 -6.33 -9.58
N VAL A 82 27.97 -6.05 -8.78
CA VAL A 82 26.61 -5.82 -9.25
C VAL A 82 26.45 -4.33 -9.56
N ALA A 83 26.01 -4.01 -10.78
CA ALA A 83 25.70 -2.64 -11.18
C ALA A 83 24.74 -1.99 -10.17
N ALA A 84 24.98 -0.73 -9.83
CA ALA A 84 24.17 0.00 -8.86
C ALA A 84 22.69 0.01 -9.28
N LYS A 85 21.83 -0.46 -8.38
CA LYS A 85 20.39 -0.57 -8.63
C LYS A 85 19.70 0.80 -8.59
N TYR A 86 20.27 1.77 -7.88
CA TYR A 86 19.72 3.09 -7.69
C TYR A 86 20.78 4.18 -7.93
N LYS A 87 20.37 5.27 -8.58
CA LYS A 87 21.19 6.46 -8.85
C LYS A 87 20.52 7.68 -8.23
N GLY A 88 21.27 8.49 -7.49
CA GLY A 88 20.84 9.75 -6.93
C GLY A 88 20.95 10.92 -7.93
N PRO A 89 20.33 12.08 -7.63
CA PRO A 89 20.33 13.25 -8.50
C PRO A 89 21.73 13.82 -8.80
N SER A 90 22.70 13.58 -7.90
CA SER A 90 24.09 14.05 -8.00
C SER A 90 25.07 12.90 -8.34
N SER A 91 24.66 11.97 -9.20
CA SER A 91 25.46 10.81 -9.66
C SER A 91 25.85 9.77 -8.60
N GLU A 92 25.35 9.89 -7.38
CA GLU A 92 25.56 8.90 -6.32
C GLU A 92 24.92 7.54 -6.68
N THR A 93 25.57 6.44 -6.32
CA THR A 93 25.07 5.09 -6.61
C THR A 93 24.91 4.28 -5.34
N TRP A 94 23.73 3.69 -5.12
CA TRP A 94 23.45 2.79 -4.00
C TRP A 94 23.18 1.36 -4.48
N SER A 95 23.80 0.38 -3.83
CA SER A 95 23.66 -1.04 -4.16
C SER A 95 22.37 -1.68 -3.57
N GLY A 96 21.60 -0.93 -2.78
CA GLY A 96 20.31 -1.36 -2.21
C GLY A 96 20.42 -2.57 -1.26
N ARG A 97 21.63 -2.94 -0.85
CA ARG A 97 21.87 -3.85 0.26
C ARG A 97 22.02 -2.95 1.48
N GLY A 98 21.04 -2.97 2.37
CA GLY A 98 21.27 -2.48 3.74
C GLY A 98 22.49 -3.19 4.32
N LEU A 99 23.22 -2.49 5.19
CA LEU A 99 24.32 -3.08 5.98
C LEU A 99 23.87 -4.39 6.64
#